data_AF-A0A359B6Q1-F1
#
_entry.id   AF-A0A359B6Q1-F1
#
_cell.length_a   1.000
_cell.length_b   1.000
_cell.length_c   1.000
_cell.angle_alpha   90.00
_cell.angle_beta   90.00
_cell.angle_gamma   90.00
#
_symmetry.space_group_name_H-M   'P 1'
#
loop_
_entity.id
_entity.type
_entity.pdbx_description
1 polymer ?
#
loop_
_entity_poly.entity_id
_entity_poly.type
_entity_poly.pdbx_seq_one_letter_code
_entity_poly.pdbx_strand_id
1 'polypeptide(L)'
;MPDDITKTQSYMPYPQETLDAMYPDIYYRCYPMVKQACEMYDNPDNPGFYPYPTRAAVNEMTDYVYQRVATEGYYPMDRQQVGGNLLRSLILILVIRELLRRRRSY
;
A
#
# COMPACT_ATOMS: atom_id res chain seq x y z
N MET A 1 -1.84 -57.58 27.10
CA MET A 1 -2.05 -56.57 26.04
C MET A 1 -3.53 -56.51 25.75
N PRO A 2 -4.09 -55.30 25.65
CA PRO A 2 -4.07 -54.66 24.35
C PRO A 2 -3.37 -53.30 24.37
N ASP A 3 -2.67 -53.05 23.27
CA ASP A 3 -1.94 -51.85 22.94
C ASP A 3 -2.90 -50.67 22.81
N ASP A 4 -2.83 -49.73 23.75
CA ASP A 4 -3.44 -48.41 23.57
C ASP A 4 -2.54 -47.63 22.62
N ILE A 5 -2.82 -47.80 21.33
CA ILE A 5 -2.22 -47.04 20.24
C ILE A 5 -2.74 -45.60 20.41
N THR A 6 -2.10 -44.86 21.31
CA THR A 6 -2.19 -43.41 21.38
C THR A 6 -1.74 -42.89 20.03
N LYS A 7 -2.72 -42.69 19.16
CA LYS A 7 -2.65 -41.97 17.90
C LYS A 7 -2.05 -40.62 18.26
N THR A 8 -0.73 -40.48 18.12
CA THR A 8 -0.07 -39.19 18.03
C THR A 8 -0.60 -38.56 16.75
N GLN A 9 -1.77 -37.93 16.85
CA GLN A 9 -2.24 -36.98 15.88
C GLN A 9 -1.18 -35.89 15.85
N SER A 10 -0.34 -35.93 14.82
CA SER A 10 0.54 -34.85 14.46
C SER A 10 -0.34 -33.62 14.21
N TYR A 11 -0.51 -32.77 15.22
CA TYR A 11 -1.07 -31.45 15.05
C TYR A 11 -0.10 -30.68 14.17
N MET A 12 -0.41 -30.58 12.87
CA MET A 12 0.24 -29.57 12.04
C MET A 12 -0.18 -28.21 12.60
N PRO A 13 0.77 -27.39 13.08
CA PRO A 13 0.42 -26.07 13.56
C PRO A 13 -0.13 -25.26 12.38
N TYR A 14 -1.33 -24.69 12.55
CA TYR A 14 -1.89 -23.78 11.57
C TYR A 14 -0.99 -22.55 11.43
N PRO A 15 -0.77 -22.02 10.22
CA PRO A 15 -0.07 -20.76 10.02
C PRO A 15 -0.70 -19.64 10.86
N GLN A 16 0.12 -18.91 11.61
CA GLN A 16 -0.31 -17.83 12.51
C GLN A 16 -0.09 -16.42 11.93
N GLU A 17 0.58 -16.32 10.79
CA GLU A 17 0.89 -15.03 10.16
C GLU A 17 -0.37 -14.40 9.56
N THR A 18 -0.63 -13.14 9.91
CA THR A 18 -1.76 -12.38 9.37
C THR A 18 -1.43 -11.81 7.98
N LEU A 19 -2.45 -11.60 7.14
CA LEU A 19 -2.23 -11.13 5.76
C LEU A 19 -1.59 -9.73 5.69
N ASP A 20 -1.84 -8.87 6.67
CA ASP A 20 -1.17 -7.58 6.78
C ASP A 20 0.33 -7.77 7.04
N ALA A 21 0.72 -8.67 7.94
CA ALA A 21 2.13 -8.98 8.21
C ALA A 21 2.89 -9.47 6.96
N MET A 22 2.19 -10.08 6.01
CA MET A 22 2.76 -10.55 4.73
C MET A 22 3.05 -9.43 3.71
N TYR A 23 2.65 -8.18 3.99
CA TYR A 23 2.99 -7.07 3.10
C TYR A 23 4.52 -6.85 3.06
N PRO A 24 5.09 -6.58 1.87
CA PRO A 24 6.51 -6.27 1.77
C PRO A 24 6.81 -4.91 2.40
N ASP A 25 8.04 -4.72 2.92
CA ASP A 25 8.49 -3.47 3.56
C ASP A 25 8.14 -2.18 2.79
N ILE A 26 8.19 -2.24 1.45
CA ILE A 26 7.87 -1.09 0.61
C ILE A 26 6.43 -0.60 0.82
N TYR A 27 5.49 -1.50 1.11
CA TYR A 27 4.12 -1.14 1.43
C TYR A 27 4.05 -0.32 2.71
N TYR A 28 4.72 -0.76 3.78
CA TYR A 28 4.74 -0.06 5.06
C TYR A 28 5.41 1.31 4.99
N ARG A 29 6.33 1.51 4.04
CA ARG A 29 6.94 2.82 3.77
C ARG A 29 6.03 3.72 2.94
N CYS A 30 5.43 3.21 1.87
CA CYS A 30 4.62 4.01 0.96
C CYS A 30 3.23 4.33 1.53
N TYR A 31 2.56 3.37 2.16
CA TYR A 31 1.15 3.48 2.53
C TYR A 31 0.85 4.63 3.51
N PRO A 32 1.66 4.92 4.55
CA PRO A 32 1.45 6.08 5.41
C PRO A 32 1.45 7.40 4.63
N MET A 33 2.36 7.55 3.66
CA MET A 33 2.44 8.75 2.82
C MET A 33 1.27 8.86 1.86
N VAL A 34 0.86 7.74 1.26
CA VAL A 34 -0.34 7.67 0.42
C VAL A 34 -1.57 8.10 1.21
N LYS A 35 -1.75 7.56 2.42
CA LYS A 35 -2.88 7.87 3.29
C LYS A 35 -2.91 9.37 3.63
N GLN A 36 -1.78 9.93 4.06
CA GLN A 36 -1.66 11.36 4.37
C GLN A 36 -1.96 12.25 3.14
N ALA A 37 -1.44 11.88 1.97
CA ALA A 37 -1.72 12.63 0.74
C ALA A 37 -3.21 12.57 0.38
N CYS A 38 -3.83 11.40 0.45
CA CYS A 38 -5.27 11.28 0.22
C CYS A 38 -6.07 12.11 1.25
N GLU A 39 -5.67 12.13 2.53
CA GLU A 39 -6.30 12.99 3.55
C GLU A 39 -6.23 14.48 3.22
N MET A 40 -5.10 14.93 2.67
CA MET A 40 -4.90 16.32 2.29
C MET A 40 -5.66 16.71 1.01
N TYR A 41 -5.60 15.88 -0.04
CA TYR A 41 -6.14 16.23 -1.36
C TYR A 41 -7.61 15.86 -1.56
N ASP A 42 -8.08 14.73 -1.01
CA ASP A 42 -9.42 14.19 -1.24
C ASP A 42 -10.43 14.78 -0.25
N ASN A 43 -10.72 16.08 -0.42
CA ASN A 43 -11.68 16.84 0.38
C ASN A 43 -12.59 17.72 -0.53
N PRO A 44 -13.78 18.14 -0.04
CA PRO A 44 -14.75 18.90 -0.84
C PRO A 44 -14.27 20.27 -1.33
N ASP A 45 -13.31 20.88 -0.64
CA ASP A 45 -12.78 22.22 -0.96
C ASP A 45 -11.69 22.17 -2.05
N ASN A 46 -11.28 20.97 -2.47
CA ASN A 46 -10.32 20.78 -3.54
C ASN A 46 -11.01 20.47 -4.89
N PRO A 47 -11.17 21.46 -5.79
CA PRO A 47 -11.84 21.24 -7.08
C PRO A 47 -11.06 20.30 -8.01
N GLY A 48 -9.78 20.03 -7.74
CA GLY A 48 -9.00 19.04 -8.49
C GLY A 48 -9.36 17.59 -8.15
N PHE A 49 -10.02 17.36 -7.01
CA PHE A 49 -10.39 16.04 -6.50
C PHE A 49 -11.89 15.89 -6.27
N TYR A 50 -12.65 16.97 -6.07
CA TYR A 50 -14.10 16.93 -5.87
C TYR A 50 -14.87 17.45 -7.11
N PRO A 51 -15.98 16.81 -7.52
CA PRO A 51 -16.55 15.56 -6.99
C PRO A 51 -15.78 14.31 -7.40
N TYR A 52 -14.95 14.37 -8.45
CA TYR A 52 -14.07 13.29 -8.90
C TYR A 52 -12.73 13.86 -9.35
N PRO A 53 -11.60 13.16 -9.09
CA PRO A 53 -10.30 13.65 -9.48
C PRO A 53 -10.07 13.47 -10.97
N THR A 54 -9.34 14.41 -11.57
CA THR A 54 -8.82 14.22 -12.93
C THR A 54 -7.63 13.27 -12.94
N ARG A 55 -7.35 12.62 -14.08
CA ARG A 55 -6.16 11.77 -14.23
C ARG A 55 -4.86 12.55 -13.98
N ALA A 56 -4.81 13.82 -14.39
CA ALA A 56 -3.67 14.69 -14.15
C ALA A 56 -3.44 14.92 -12.65
N ALA A 57 -4.50 15.27 -11.91
CA ALA A 57 -4.43 15.48 -10.47
C ALA A 57 -3.97 14.22 -9.71
N VAL A 58 -4.44 13.03 -10.11
CA VAL A 58 -3.98 11.75 -9.54
C VAL A 58 -2.50 11.49 -9.84
N ASN A 59 -2.04 11.79 -11.06
CA ASN A 59 -0.63 11.65 -11.43
C ASN A 59 0.25 12.62 -10.64
N GLU A 60 -0.14 13.88 -10.51
CA GLU A 60 0.58 14.88 -9.71
C GLU A 60 0.67 14.47 -8.23
N MET A 61 -0.42 13.97 -7.65
CA MET A 61 -0.40 13.44 -6.28
C MET A 61 0.49 12.19 -6.15
N THR A 62 0.51 11.34 -7.18
CA THR A 62 1.41 10.16 -7.23
C THR A 62 2.87 10.61 -7.25
N ASP A 63 3.21 11.62 -8.06
CA ASP A 63 4.56 12.16 -8.15
C ASP A 63 4.97 12.84 -6.83
N TYR A 64 4.06 13.58 -6.20
CA TYR A 64 4.27 14.13 -4.85
C TYR A 64 4.61 13.03 -3.83
N VAL A 65 3.83 11.95 -3.77
CA VAL A 65 4.10 10.83 -2.87
C VAL A 65 5.41 10.12 -3.23
N TYR A 66 5.69 9.92 -4.52
CA TYR A 66 6.94 9.32 -4.98
C TYR A 66 8.17 10.11 -4.49
N GLN A 67 8.17 11.43 -4.63
CA GLN A 67 9.28 12.27 -4.18
C GLN A 67 9.49 12.20 -2.67
N ARG A 68 8.40 12.14 -1.90
CA ARG A 68 8.47 11.94 -0.44
C ARG A 68 9.04 10.59 -0.06
N VAL A 69 8.57 9.51 -0.69
CA VAL A 69 9.09 8.15 -0.46
C VAL A 69 10.57 8.07 -0.82
N ALA A 70 10.97 8.67 -1.94
CA ALA A 70 12.36 8.67 -2.38
C ALA A 70 13.29 9.43 -1.41
N THR A 71 12.80 10.54 -0.83
CA THR A 71 13.57 11.40 0.07
C THR A 71 13.63 10.83 1.49
N GLU A 72 12.50 10.40 2.05
CA GLU A 72 12.42 9.93 3.45
C GLU A 72 12.76 8.43 3.59
N GLY A 73 12.58 7.64 2.52
CA GLY A 73 12.65 6.18 2.56
C GLY A 73 14.03 5.56 2.28
N TYR A 74 15.08 6.39 2.09
CA TYR A 74 16.44 5.97 1.71
C TYR A 74 16.46 4.99 0.52
N TYR A 75 15.54 5.15 -0.43
CA TYR A 75 15.58 4.36 -1.66
C TYR A 75 16.66 4.97 -2.56
N PRO A 76 17.76 4.25 -2.88
CA PRO A 76 18.83 4.82 -3.67
C PRO A 76 18.27 5.23 -5.04
N MET A 77 18.36 6.54 -5.31
CA MET A 77 17.97 7.17 -6.57
C MET A 77 18.66 6.47 -7.76
N ASP A 78 19.83 5.87 -7.55
CA ASP A 78 20.62 5.16 -8.58
C ASP A 78 19.90 3.98 -9.27
N ARG A 79 18.80 3.46 -8.71
CA ARG A 79 17.92 2.46 -9.37
C ARG A 79 16.90 3.07 -10.35
N GLN A 80 16.96 4.39 -10.61
CA GLN A 80 15.95 5.17 -11.33
C GLN A 80 15.61 4.63 -12.74
N GLN A 81 16.55 4.02 -13.45
CA GLN A 81 16.36 3.70 -14.87
C GLN A 81 15.47 2.48 -15.14
N VAL A 82 15.35 1.55 -14.19
CA VAL A 82 14.51 0.33 -14.35
C VAL A 82 13.47 0.20 -13.22
N GLY A 83 13.77 0.65 -12.00
CA GLY A 83 12.89 0.52 -10.84
C GLY A 83 12.00 1.73 -10.55
N GLY A 84 12.34 2.92 -11.07
CA GLY A 84 11.60 4.16 -10.80
C GLY A 84 10.14 4.10 -11.28
N ASN A 85 9.92 3.53 -12.47
CA ASN A 85 8.58 3.34 -13.02
C ASN A 85 7.75 2.32 -12.23
N LEU A 86 8.36 1.28 -11.66
CA LEU A 86 7.65 0.27 -10.86
C LEU A 86 7.21 0.84 -9.51
N LEU A 87 8.08 1.59 -8.83
CA LEU A 87 7.71 2.24 -7.57
C LEU A 87 6.61 3.28 -7.78
N ARG A 88 6.74 4.13 -8.81
CA ARG A 88 5.69 5.10 -9.16
C ARG A 88 4.36 4.40 -9.48
N SER A 89 4.40 3.27 -10.20
CA SER A 89 3.21 2.47 -10.52
C SER A 89 2.59 1.85 -9.27
N LEU A 90 3.39 1.34 -8.34
CA LEU A 90 2.91 0.84 -7.04
C LEU A 90 2.22 1.95 -6.25
N ILE A 91 2.83 3.14 -6.16
CA ILE A 91 2.26 4.29 -5.48
C ILE A 91 0.94 4.71 -6.14
N LEU A 92 0.89 4.76 -7.48
CA LEU A 92 -0.33 5.07 -8.21
C LEU A 92 -1.47 4.09 -7.89
N ILE A 93 -1.17 2.79 -7.84
CA ILE A 93 -2.15 1.76 -7.46
C ILE A 93 -2.66 1.99 -6.03
N LEU A 94 -1.75 2.25 -5.08
CA LEU A 94 -2.11 2.50 -3.69
C LEU A 94 -2.95 3.78 -3.53
N VAL A 95 -2.60 4.84 -4.25
CA VAL A 95 -3.36 6.10 -4.30
C VAL A 95 -4.79 5.83 -4.78
N ILE A 96 -4.96 5.16 -5.92
CA ILE A 96 -6.29 4.88 -6.47
C ILE A 96 -7.09 4.02 -5.49
N ARG A 97 -6.47 2.99 -4.91
CA ARG A 97 -7.13 2.11 -3.94
C ARG A 97 -7.59 2.86 -2.70
N GLU A 98 -6.77 3.77 -2.17
CA GLU A 98 -7.12 4.56 -0.99
C GLU A 98 -8.24 5.58 -1.29
N LEU A 99 -8.18 6.28 -2.43
CA LEU A 99 -9.26 7.17 -2.88
C LEU A 99 -10.60 6.40 -3.04
N LEU A 100 -10.57 5.21 -3.65
CA LEU A 100 -11.75 4.36 -3.77
C LEU A 100 -12.29 3.94 -2.39
N ARG A 101 -11.41 3.55 -1.47
CA ARG A 101 -11.79 3.18 -0.10
C ARG A 101 -12.45 4.34 0.65
N ARG A 102 -11.94 5.57 0.50
CA ARG A 102 -12.51 6.75 1.17
C ARG A 102 -13.90 7.12 0.64
N ARG A 103 -14.13 6.92 -0.66
CA ARG A 103 -15.37 7.31 -1.34
C ARG A 103 -16.45 6.24 -1.29
N ARG A 104 -16.06 4.97 -1.17
CA ARG A 104 -16.98 3.89 -0.83
C ARG A 104 -16.98 3.73 0.69
N SER A 105 -17.91 4.40 1.36
CA SER A 105 -18.37 3.90 2.65
C SER A 105 -18.88 2.48 2.39
N TYR A 106 -18.22 1.49 2.99
CA TYR A 106 -18.32 0.03 2.78
C TYR A 106 -19.65 -0.49 2.23
#